data_AF-A0AAD4CFA8-F1
#
_entry.id   AF-A0AAD4CFA8-F1
#
_cell.length_a   1.000
_cell.length_b   1.000
_cell.length_c   1.000
_cell.angle_alpha   90.00
_cell.angle_beta   90.00
_cell.angle_gamma   90.00
#
_symmetry.space_group_name_H-M   'P 1'
#
loop_
_entity.id
_entity.type
_entity.pdbx_description
1 polymer ?
#
loop_
_entity_poly.entity_id
_entity_poly.type
_entity_poly.pdbx_seq_one_letter_code
_entity_poly.pdbx_strand_id
1 'polypeptide(L)'
;MPLQSLPFEIRSMIWGYSLPQDVPEVCIGWPTYLKGDQQLQEPYLVDTAFPVLMHICRETRQFVLSPPPKSSHFAPRFRFSKEAGCKVPYRHFRPELDKFYITNGQYDHMFQIYEFNHEIMHQCVHLAIEMAIWSASSYWFNDFVFKHMQNIKTISIVFPSSDSDRYTFDNNVFQPPTRRCRLVEIKQPKKVMGTALMPSSSTRGRLSPGHPSFQDWVEFRWQGAAEQADITWVHIYREGIYHGSAWDRESQSFVGVIRAAFTFRQFKRGNQGEETWDEVCRDRLHPQDYEPERVEMTRDPTEWRVNDDEAWPPGSQGS
;
A
#
# COMPACT_ATOMS: atom_id res chain seq x y z
N MET A 1 -9.72 -36.83 25.88
CA MET A 1 -10.82 -36.05 26.48
C MET A 1 -11.43 -35.20 25.37
N PRO A 2 -12.75 -35.24 25.12
CA PRO A 2 -13.35 -34.48 24.02
C PRO A 2 -13.33 -32.98 24.32
N LEU A 3 -13.12 -32.14 23.31
CA LEU A 3 -13.03 -30.68 23.50
C LEU A 3 -14.29 -30.10 24.19
N GLN A 4 -15.46 -30.67 23.89
CA GLN A 4 -16.76 -30.27 24.45
C GLN A 4 -16.89 -30.48 25.97
N SER A 5 -16.03 -31.29 26.59
CA SER A 5 -16.02 -31.47 28.05
C SER A 5 -15.23 -30.38 28.79
N LEU A 6 -14.59 -29.45 28.07
CA LEU A 6 -13.85 -28.34 28.67
C LEU A 6 -14.78 -27.15 28.96
N PRO A 7 -14.56 -26.40 30.05
CA PRO A 7 -15.25 -25.14 30.31
C PRO A 7 -15.16 -24.15 29.14
N PHE A 8 -16.15 -23.28 29.00
CA PHE A 8 -16.23 -22.31 27.91
C PHE A 8 -15.00 -21.39 27.85
N GLU A 9 -14.47 -21.01 28.99
CA GLU A 9 -13.30 -20.15 29.13
C GLU A 9 -12.06 -20.82 28.54
N ILE A 10 -11.86 -22.11 28.84
CA ILE A 10 -10.75 -22.91 28.32
C ILE A 10 -10.88 -23.10 26.81
N ARG A 11 -12.07 -23.40 26.31
CA ARG A 11 -12.32 -23.50 24.86
C ARG A 11 -12.06 -22.17 24.16
N SER A 12 -12.52 -21.06 24.73
CA SER A 12 -12.27 -19.72 24.21
C SER A 12 -10.78 -19.37 24.18
N MET A 13 -10.01 -19.76 25.20
CA MET A 13 -8.55 -19.62 25.18
C MET A 13 -7.92 -20.46 24.08
N ILE A 14 -8.31 -21.73 23.93
CA ILE A 14 -7.81 -22.61 22.86
C ILE A 14 -8.08 -21.98 21.49
N TRP A 15 -9.28 -21.46 21.27
CA TRP A 15 -9.63 -20.76 20.03
C TRP A 15 -8.83 -19.48 19.84
N GLY A 16 -8.63 -18.68 20.88
CA GLY A 16 -7.79 -17.49 20.84
C GLY A 16 -6.35 -17.81 20.43
N TYR A 17 -5.75 -18.85 21.00
CA TYR A 17 -4.41 -19.31 20.64
C TYR A 17 -4.32 -20.01 19.29
N SER A 18 -5.45 -20.47 18.74
CA SER A 18 -5.53 -21.11 17.43
C SER A 18 -5.73 -20.11 16.29
N LEU A 19 -5.89 -18.81 16.59
CA LEU A 19 -5.96 -17.80 15.54
C LEU A 19 -4.60 -17.71 14.84
N PRO A 20 -4.59 -17.62 13.50
CA PRO A 20 -3.34 -17.50 12.76
C PRO A 20 -2.64 -16.21 13.18
N GLN A 21 -1.31 -16.23 13.10
CA GLN A 21 -0.53 -15.01 13.23
C GLN A 21 -0.96 -13.99 12.16
N ASP A 22 -0.88 -12.72 12.51
CA ASP A 22 -1.15 -11.65 11.57
C ASP A 22 -0.18 -11.73 10.39
N VAL A 23 -0.73 -11.58 9.19
CA VAL A 23 0.05 -11.52 7.95
C VAL A 23 0.29 -10.06 7.56
N PRO A 24 1.42 -9.75 6.89
CA PRO A 24 1.64 -8.44 6.29
C PRO A 24 0.53 -8.10 5.32
N GLU A 25 -0.09 -6.94 5.51
CA GLU A 25 -1.13 -6.41 4.63
C GLU A 25 -0.77 -4.96 4.25
N VAL A 26 -1.67 -4.30 3.52
CA VAL A 26 -1.42 -2.94 2.99
C VAL A 26 -2.37 -1.97 3.67
N CYS A 27 -1.80 -0.94 4.30
CA CYS A 27 -2.53 0.20 4.78
C CYS A 27 -2.59 1.25 3.69
N ILE A 28 -3.76 1.44 3.11
CA ILE A 28 -4.00 2.55 2.20
C ILE A 28 -4.31 3.76 3.08
N GLY A 29 -3.45 4.77 3.06
CA GLY A 29 -3.72 6.02 3.78
C GLY A 29 -5.00 6.65 3.24
N TRP A 30 -5.93 7.01 4.12
CA TRP A 30 -7.17 7.67 3.74
C TRP A 30 -7.23 9.10 4.30
N PRO A 31 -7.74 10.06 3.52
CA PRO A 31 -8.25 9.90 2.16
C PRO A 31 -7.12 9.68 1.13
N THR A 32 -7.39 8.98 0.02
CA THR A 32 -6.40 8.72 -1.04
C THR A 32 -6.16 9.94 -1.95
N TYR A 33 -6.99 10.95 -1.83
CA TYR A 33 -6.79 12.25 -2.45
C TYR A 33 -6.98 13.29 -1.36
N LEU A 34 -5.98 14.15 -1.22
CA LEU A 34 -6.06 15.29 -0.33
C LEU A 34 -6.23 16.52 -1.23
N LYS A 35 -7.25 17.34 -0.94
CA LYS A 35 -7.44 18.64 -1.60
C LYS A 35 -7.68 19.71 -0.53
N GLY A 36 -6.87 20.77 -0.57
CA GLY A 36 -6.94 21.87 0.41
C GLY A 36 -6.50 21.42 1.81
N ASP A 37 -7.33 21.71 2.82
CA ASP A 37 -7.00 21.49 4.25
C ASP A 37 -7.40 20.09 4.77
N GLN A 38 -7.67 19.13 3.87
CA GLN A 38 -7.94 17.76 4.29
C GLN A 38 -6.69 17.13 4.91
N GLN A 39 -6.89 16.25 5.89
CA GLN A 39 -5.82 15.51 6.57
C GLN A 39 -6.12 14.02 6.53
N LEU A 40 -5.07 13.19 6.68
CA LEU A 40 -5.27 11.76 6.87
C LEU A 40 -6.06 11.49 8.15
N GLN A 41 -6.86 10.42 8.11
CA GLN A 41 -7.67 10.04 9.24
C GLN A 41 -7.04 8.93 10.06
N GLU A 42 -7.01 9.18 11.36
CA GLU A 42 -6.76 8.16 12.35
C GLU A 42 -8.07 7.57 12.90
N PRO A 43 -8.05 6.28 13.30
CA PRO A 43 -6.89 5.39 13.24
C PRO A 43 -6.66 4.80 11.83
N TYR A 44 -5.41 4.52 11.49
CA TYR A 44 -5.08 3.77 10.27
C TYR A 44 -5.52 2.32 10.39
N LEU A 45 -6.31 1.87 9.42
CA LEU A 45 -6.89 0.53 9.42
C LEU A 45 -6.40 -0.29 8.24
N VAL A 46 -6.29 -1.59 8.50
CA VAL A 46 -5.86 -2.60 7.54
C VAL A 46 -6.92 -3.68 7.46
N ASP A 47 -7.45 -3.91 6.26
CA ASP A 47 -8.38 -5.00 6.00
C ASP A 47 -7.62 -6.33 5.96
N THR A 48 -8.09 -7.30 6.73
CA THR A 48 -7.44 -8.60 6.90
C THR A 48 -8.27 -9.72 6.28
N ALA A 49 -7.69 -10.91 6.16
CA ALA A 49 -8.46 -12.09 5.75
C ALA A 49 -9.42 -12.52 6.86
N PHE A 50 -10.53 -13.16 6.48
CA PHE A 50 -11.31 -13.93 7.44
C PHE A 50 -10.44 -15.03 8.06
N PRO A 51 -10.37 -15.13 9.40
CA PRO A 51 -9.58 -16.18 10.04
C PRO A 51 -10.09 -17.56 9.64
N VAL A 52 -9.17 -18.51 9.47
CA VAL A 52 -9.52 -19.91 9.12
C VAL A 52 -10.54 -20.51 10.11
N LEU A 53 -10.51 -20.09 11.37
CA LEU A 53 -11.46 -20.50 12.40
C LEU A 53 -12.93 -20.24 12.03
N MET A 54 -13.23 -19.23 11.20
CA MET A 54 -14.59 -18.95 10.71
C MET A 54 -15.19 -20.11 9.88
N HIS A 55 -14.33 -20.97 9.36
CA HIS A 55 -14.68 -22.03 8.41
C HIS A 55 -14.69 -23.43 9.03
N ILE A 56 -14.25 -23.59 10.29
CA ILE A 56 -14.13 -24.90 10.94
C ILE A 56 -15.49 -25.42 11.43
N CYS A 57 -16.11 -24.75 12.40
CA CYS A 57 -17.40 -25.17 12.94
C CYS A 57 -18.22 -23.95 13.43
N ARG A 58 -19.44 -24.22 13.91
CA ARG A 58 -20.33 -23.16 14.42
C ARG A 58 -19.76 -22.45 15.65
N GLU A 59 -19.12 -23.20 16.55
CA GLU A 59 -18.57 -22.65 17.79
C GLU A 59 -17.42 -21.68 17.52
N THR A 60 -16.46 -22.07 16.67
CA THR A 60 -15.31 -21.21 16.33
C THR A 60 -15.74 -19.97 15.56
N ARG A 61 -16.75 -20.09 14.68
CA ARG A 61 -17.36 -18.94 14.01
C ARG A 61 -18.01 -17.98 14.99
N GLN A 62 -18.75 -18.51 15.96
CA GLN A 62 -19.36 -17.69 17.00
C GLN A 62 -18.29 -17.00 17.85
N PHE A 63 -17.24 -17.71 18.26
CA PHE A 63 -16.10 -17.14 18.97
C PHE A 63 -15.46 -15.97 18.22
N VAL A 64 -15.21 -16.11 16.92
CA VAL A 64 -14.61 -15.06 16.10
C VAL A 64 -15.54 -13.85 15.92
N LEU A 65 -16.84 -14.08 15.71
CA LEU A 65 -17.81 -13.00 15.50
C LEU A 65 -18.27 -12.33 16.81
N SER A 66 -17.99 -12.95 17.96
CA SER A 66 -18.31 -12.36 19.26
C SER A 66 -17.49 -11.08 19.47
N PRO A 67 -18.11 -10.00 19.99
CA PRO A 67 -17.39 -8.79 20.29
C PRO A 67 -16.20 -9.08 21.22
N PRO A 68 -14.97 -8.66 20.86
CA PRO A 68 -13.83 -8.85 21.74
C PRO A 68 -14.10 -8.16 23.08
N PRO A 69 -13.82 -8.81 24.22
CA PRO A 69 -13.61 -8.09 25.47
C PRO A 69 -12.58 -6.98 25.24
N LYS A 70 -12.73 -5.81 25.87
CA LYS A 70 -11.78 -4.69 25.72
C LYS A 70 -10.31 -5.07 25.97
N SER A 71 -10.08 -6.14 26.73
CA SER A 71 -8.77 -6.69 27.09
C SER A 71 -8.28 -7.85 26.20
N SER A 72 -9.10 -8.36 25.27
CA SER A 72 -8.71 -9.48 24.43
C SER A 72 -8.00 -8.99 23.17
N HIS A 73 -6.71 -9.29 23.07
CA HIS A 73 -5.92 -9.08 21.86
C HIS A 73 -6.17 -10.15 20.79
N PHE A 74 -6.92 -11.20 21.11
CA PHE A 74 -7.08 -12.35 20.24
C PHE A 74 -8.21 -12.14 19.21
N ALA A 75 -9.35 -11.59 19.60
CA ALA A 75 -10.52 -11.58 18.71
C ALA A 75 -10.39 -10.54 17.58
N PRO A 76 -10.65 -10.91 16.31
CA PRO A 76 -10.60 -9.97 15.20
C PRO A 76 -11.70 -8.92 15.33
N ARG A 77 -11.40 -7.70 14.88
CA ARG A 77 -12.40 -6.63 14.82
C ARG A 77 -13.08 -6.66 13.46
N PHE A 78 -14.33 -6.25 13.42
CA PHE A 78 -15.14 -6.26 12.21
C PHE A 78 -15.78 -4.90 11.99
N ARG A 79 -15.69 -4.40 10.77
CA ARG A 79 -16.38 -3.19 10.32
C ARG A 79 -17.24 -3.52 9.11
N PHE A 80 -18.24 -2.70 8.82
CA PHE A 80 -19.04 -2.94 7.63
C PHE A 80 -18.27 -2.50 6.37
N SER A 81 -18.34 -3.29 5.31
CA SER A 81 -17.93 -2.87 3.97
C SER A 81 -19.13 -2.97 3.04
N LYS A 82 -19.54 -1.82 2.48
CA LYS A 82 -20.62 -1.76 1.49
C LYS A 82 -20.22 -2.47 0.21
N GLU A 83 -18.98 -2.29 -0.22
CA GLU A 83 -18.41 -2.97 -1.37
C GLU A 83 -18.42 -4.50 -1.26
N ALA A 84 -18.15 -5.03 -0.06
CA ALA A 84 -18.25 -6.47 0.20
C ALA A 84 -19.68 -6.92 0.53
N GLY A 85 -20.61 -6.00 0.78
CA GLY A 85 -21.97 -6.28 1.26
C GLY A 85 -22.02 -7.00 2.62
N CYS A 86 -20.94 -6.97 3.40
CA CYS A 86 -20.84 -7.71 4.67
C CYS A 86 -19.81 -7.09 5.62
N LYS A 87 -19.76 -7.63 6.86
CA LYS A 87 -18.73 -7.27 7.83
C LYS A 87 -17.39 -7.87 7.43
N VAL A 88 -16.37 -7.03 7.30
CA VAL A 88 -15.01 -7.42 6.96
C VAL A 88 -14.10 -7.30 8.18
N PRO A 89 -13.17 -8.26 8.39
CA PRO A 89 -12.26 -8.19 9.50
C PRO A 89 -11.17 -7.15 9.23
N TYR A 90 -10.83 -6.38 10.26
CA TYR A 90 -9.80 -5.35 10.20
C TYR A 90 -8.95 -5.34 11.47
N ARG A 91 -7.81 -4.67 11.39
CA ARG A 91 -7.00 -4.30 12.56
C ARG A 91 -6.39 -2.92 12.35
N HIS A 92 -5.84 -2.35 13.42
CA HIS A 92 -5.01 -1.16 13.31
C HIS A 92 -3.74 -1.48 12.52
N PHE A 93 -3.27 -0.48 11.79
CA PHE A 93 -1.97 -0.48 11.13
C PHE A 93 -0.86 -0.75 12.13
N ARG A 94 0.10 -1.58 11.70
CA ARG A 94 1.29 -1.92 12.47
C ARG A 94 2.54 -1.58 11.64
N PRO A 95 3.25 -0.48 11.93
CA PRO A 95 4.35 0.01 11.11
C PRO A 95 5.49 -1.01 10.88
N GLU A 96 5.66 -1.95 11.80
CA GLU A 96 6.66 -3.02 11.76
C GLU A 96 6.27 -4.21 10.88
N LEU A 97 4.98 -4.35 10.55
CA LEU A 97 4.42 -5.51 9.84
C LEU A 97 3.83 -5.14 8.48
N ASP A 98 3.11 -4.02 8.40
CA ASP A 98 2.31 -3.62 7.26
C ASP A 98 3.04 -2.67 6.33
N LYS A 99 2.61 -2.66 5.07
CA LYS A 99 3.05 -1.68 4.08
C LYS A 99 2.17 -0.43 4.18
N PHE A 100 2.77 0.72 4.48
CA PHE A 100 2.08 2.00 4.33
C PHE A 100 2.09 2.38 2.85
N TYR A 101 0.91 2.52 2.25
CA TYR A 101 0.77 2.82 0.82
C TYR A 101 0.46 4.30 0.59
N ILE A 102 1.36 4.96 -0.13
CA ILE A 102 1.23 6.36 -0.56
C ILE A 102 0.78 6.37 -2.02
N THR A 103 -0.34 7.05 -2.26
CA THR A 103 -0.92 7.26 -3.59
C THR A 103 -0.42 8.55 -4.21
N ASN A 104 -0.49 8.66 -5.54
CA ASN A 104 -0.18 9.90 -6.24
C ASN A 104 -1.05 11.07 -5.77
N GLY A 105 -2.31 10.82 -5.39
CA GLY A 105 -3.23 11.83 -4.86
C GLY A 105 -2.83 12.42 -3.50
N GLN A 106 -1.86 11.82 -2.82
CA GLN A 106 -1.33 12.29 -1.53
C GLN A 106 0.03 12.97 -1.66
N TYR A 107 0.63 12.89 -2.84
CA TYR A 107 1.99 13.32 -3.10
C TYR A 107 2.23 14.78 -2.69
N ASP A 108 1.41 15.73 -3.14
CA ASP A 108 1.58 17.16 -2.83
C ASP A 108 1.36 17.50 -1.34
N HIS A 109 0.79 16.56 -0.58
CA HIS A 109 0.41 16.73 0.83
C HIS A 109 1.32 15.95 1.81
N MET A 110 2.42 15.36 1.33
CA MET A 110 3.29 14.52 2.17
C MET A 110 3.85 15.22 3.42
N PHE A 111 4.12 16.52 3.35
CA PHE A 111 4.54 17.27 4.55
C PHE A 111 3.42 17.39 5.59
N GLN A 112 2.18 17.66 5.17
CA GLN A 112 1.03 17.72 6.08
C GLN A 112 0.76 16.35 6.69
N ILE A 113 0.85 15.29 5.86
CA ILE A 113 0.78 13.90 6.31
C ILE A 113 1.82 13.62 7.38
N TYR A 114 3.06 14.07 7.17
CA TYR A 114 4.14 13.90 8.14
C TYR A 114 3.89 14.67 9.42
N GLU A 115 3.54 15.95 9.36
CA GLU A 115 3.30 16.76 10.55
C GLU A 115 2.23 16.13 11.45
N PHE A 116 1.18 15.57 10.83
CA PHE A 116 0.12 14.87 11.55
C PHE A 116 0.54 13.47 12.06
N ASN A 117 1.37 12.73 11.31
CA ASN A 117 1.65 11.30 11.57
C ASN A 117 3.14 10.96 11.69
N HIS A 118 3.96 11.90 12.15
CA HIS A 118 5.41 11.75 12.13
C HIS A 118 5.85 10.50 12.87
N GLU A 119 5.23 10.16 14.00
CA GLU A 119 5.55 8.94 14.77
C GLU A 119 5.35 7.67 13.94
N ILE A 120 4.23 7.55 13.25
CA ILE A 120 3.90 6.41 12.40
C ILE A 120 4.88 6.34 11.23
N MET A 121 5.14 7.47 10.57
CA MET A 121 6.10 7.56 9.47
C MET A 121 7.52 7.18 9.88
N HIS A 122 7.95 7.59 11.08
CA HIS A 122 9.25 7.21 11.64
C HIS A 122 9.33 5.71 11.93
N GLN A 123 8.24 5.10 12.40
CA GLN A 123 8.19 3.68 12.75
C GLN A 123 7.97 2.77 11.52
N CYS A 124 7.52 3.31 10.40
CA CYS A 124 7.26 2.55 9.19
C CYS A 124 8.51 1.81 8.69
N VAL A 125 8.41 0.48 8.65
CA VAL A 125 9.46 -0.41 8.12
C VAL A 125 9.23 -0.71 6.64
N HIS A 126 7.96 -0.72 6.21
CA HIS A 126 7.59 -1.09 4.86
C HIS A 126 6.75 -0.01 4.20
N LEU A 127 7.22 0.47 3.05
CA LEU A 127 6.53 1.47 2.26
C LEU A 127 6.14 0.90 0.91
N ALA A 128 4.94 1.25 0.45
CA ALA A 128 4.49 1.03 -0.91
C ALA A 128 4.16 2.38 -1.55
N ILE A 129 4.62 2.59 -2.78
CA ILE A 129 4.53 3.88 -3.44
C ILE A 129 4.05 3.64 -4.86
N GLU A 130 3.08 4.43 -5.30
CA GLU A 130 2.63 4.41 -6.68
C GLU A 130 3.77 4.76 -7.65
N MET A 131 3.88 4.02 -8.75
CA MET A 131 4.92 4.23 -9.77
C MET A 131 4.96 5.69 -10.25
N ALA A 132 3.80 6.34 -10.43
CA ALA A 132 3.70 7.71 -10.90
C ALA A 132 4.45 8.72 -9.99
N ILE A 133 4.45 8.49 -8.68
CA ILE A 133 5.20 9.32 -7.73
C ILE A 133 6.71 9.12 -7.93
N TRP A 134 7.12 7.86 -8.06
CA TRP A 134 8.53 7.50 -8.23
C TRP A 134 9.10 7.94 -9.59
N SER A 135 8.26 7.91 -10.63
CA SER A 135 8.60 8.30 -12.00
C SER A 135 8.65 9.82 -12.21
N ALA A 136 7.87 10.59 -11.44
CA ALA A 136 7.79 12.05 -11.55
C ALA A 136 9.11 12.79 -11.25
N SER A 137 10.18 12.08 -10.93
CA SER A 137 11.53 12.65 -10.72
C SER A 137 11.53 13.72 -9.63
N SER A 138 10.65 13.59 -8.64
CA SER A 138 10.61 14.49 -7.52
C SER A 138 11.69 14.12 -6.52
N TYR A 139 12.86 14.69 -6.76
CA TYR A 139 13.98 14.77 -5.80
C TYR A 139 13.50 14.95 -4.37
N TRP A 140 12.51 15.83 -4.20
CA TRP A 140 11.88 16.15 -2.94
C TRP A 140 11.22 14.94 -2.24
N PHE A 141 10.51 14.07 -2.95
CA PHE A 141 9.81 12.97 -2.30
C PHE A 141 10.76 11.88 -1.85
N ASN A 142 11.77 11.60 -2.66
CA ASN A 142 12.87 10.73 -2.27
C ASN A 142 13.54 11.29 -1.01
N ASP A 143 13.96 12.56 -1.02
CA ASP A 143 14.50 13.25 0.17
C ASP A 143 13.58 13.09 1.38
N PHE A 144 12.30 13.42 1.21
CA PHE A 144 11.30 13.30 2.27
C PHE A 144 11.27 11.89 2.88
N VAL A 145 11.17 10.84 2.06
CA VAL A 145 11.12 9.46 2.54
C VAL A 145 12.37 9.14 3.36
N PHE A 146 13.55 9.53 2.89
CA PHE A 146 14.80 9.20 3.58
C PHE A 146 15.05 10.02 4.83
N LYS A 147 14.60 11.28 4.86
CA LYS A 147 14.71 12.17 6.02
C LYS A 147 13.76 11.75 7.14
N HIS A 148 12.57 11.29 6.78
CA HIS A 148 11.45 11.14 7.71
C HIS A 148 11.03 9.69 8.00
N MET A 149 11.46 8.72 7.19
CA MET A 149 11.13 7.29 7.36
C MET A 149 12.41 6.47 7.61
N GLN A 150 13.05 6.73 8.74
CA GLN A 150 14.40 6.23 9.02
C GLN A 150 14.44 4.69 9.11
N ASN A 151 13.39 4.05 9.65
CA ASN A 151 13.34 2.61 9.84
C ASN A 151 12.98 1.81 8.58
N ILE A 152 12.90 2.46 7.42
CA ILE A 152 12.48 1.81 6.19
C ILE A 152 13.46 0.73 5.74
N LYS A 153 12.93 -0.48 5.53
CA LYS A 153 13.69 -1.64 5.04
C LYS A 153 13.24 -2.08 3.66
N THR A 154 12.01 -1.77 3.28
CA THR A 154 11.46 -2.17 1.98
C THR A 154 10.69 -1.04 1.32
N ILE A 155 10.97 -0.78 0.05
CA ILE A 155 10.20 0.11 -0.82
C ILE A 155 9.59 -0.72 -1.94
N SER A 156 8.26 -0.79 -1.96
CA SER A 156 7.47 -1.52 -2.95
C SER A 156 6.93 -0.52 -3.98
N ILE A 157 7.43 -0.57 -5.21
CA ILE A 157 6.93 0.32 -6.27
C ILE A 157 5.73 -0.34 -6.93
N VAL A 158 4.57 0.30 -6.85
CA VAL A 158 3.29 -0.27 -7.25
C VAL A 158 2.92 0.18 -8.66
N PHE A 159 2.82 -0.81 -9.54
CA PHE A 159 2.41 -0.67 -10.93
C PHE A 159 0.92 -0.99 -11.09
N PRO A 160 0.23 -0.34 -12.04
CA PRO A 160 -1.18 -0.61 -12.30
C PRO A 160 -1.44 -2.04 -12.82
N SER A 161 -0.42 -2.68 -13.43
CA SER A 161 -0.49 -4.06 -13.93
C SER A 161 0.91 -4.69 -13.93
N SER A 162 1.00 -5.97 -14.33
CA SER A 162 2.25 -6.67 -14.66
C SER A 162 2.53 -6.74 -16.16
N ASP A 163 1.69 -6.15 -17.02
CA ASP A 163 1.88 -6.14 -18.47
C ASP A 163 2.58 -4.85 -18.95
N SER A 164 3.90 -4.89 -19.11
CA SER A 164 4.73 -3.72 -19.43
C SER A 164 4.42 -3.08 -20.79
N ASP A 165 3.75 -3.78 -21.70
CA ASP A 165 3.49 -3.30 -23.05
C ASP A 165 2.28 -2.34 -23.09
N ARG A 166 1.52 -2.26 -21.99
CA ARG A 166 0.23 -1.56 -21.96
C ARG A 166 0.26 -0.17 -21.34
N TYR A 167 1.39 0.29 -20.82
CA TYR A 167 1.45 1.58 -20.15
C TYR A 167 2.83 2.24 -20.22
N THR A 168 2.80 3.56 -20.08
CA THR A 168 4.00 4.39 -19.94
C THR A 168 4.38 4.52 -18.47
N PHE A 169 5.67 4.49 -18.16
CA PHE A 169 6.13 4.56 -16.77
C PHE A 169 5.82 5.89 -16.08
N ASP A 170 5.51 6.96 -16.83
CA ASP A 170 5.49 8.32 -16.28
C ASP A 170 4.09 8.89 -15.99
N ASN A 171 3.01 8.33 -16.55
CA ASN A 171 1.70 9.01 -16.55
C ASN A 171 0.53 8.17 -16.02
N ASN A 172 0.77 6.98 -15.48
CA ASN A 172 -0.32 6.07 -15.12
C ASN A 172 -0.63 6.15 -13.62
N VAL A 173 -1.45 7.15 -13.29
CA VAL A 173 -2.09 7.25 -11.98
C VAL A 173 -3.30 6.33 -11.94
N PHE A 174 -3.49 5.61 -10.84
CA PHE A 174 -4.62 4.68 -10.70
C PHE A 174 -5.32 4.77 -9.35
N GLN A 175 -6.60 4.44 -9.35
CA GLN A 175 -7.39 4.40 -8.13
C GLN A 175 -7.03 3.14 -7.33
N PRO A 176 -6.64 3.28 -6.04
CA PRO A 176 -6.32 2.14 -5.21
C PRO A 176 -7.55 1.29 -4.89
N PRO A 177 -7.39 -0.04 -4.69
CA PRO A 177 -8.48 -0.96 -4.37
C PRO A 177 -9.30 -0.53 -3.15
N THR A 178 -10.62 -0.42 -3.35
CA THR A 178 -11.61 -0.15 -2.30
C THR A 178 -11.98 -1.39 -1.49
N ARG A 179 -11.70 -2.58 -2.03
CA ARG A 179 -11.88 -3.87 -1.38
C ARG A 179 -10.55 -4.40 -0.86
N ARG A 180 -10.60 -5.47 -0.08
CA ARG A 180 -9.38 -6.18 0.33
C ARG A 180 -8.63 -6.66 -0.91
N CYS A 181 -7.36 -6.30 -0.98
CA CYS A 181 -6.43 -6.65 -2.03
C CYS A 181 -5.12 -7.14 -1.39
N ARG A 182 -4.23 -7.67 -2.23
CA ARG A 182 -2.85 -7.93 -1.83
C ARG A 182 -1.90 -7.28 -2.82
N LEU A 183 -0.80 -6.75 -2.31
CA LEU A 183 0.36 -6.45 -3.15
C LEU A 183 1.07 -7.77 -3.46
N VAL A 184 1.22 -8.02 -4.77
CA VAL A 184 1.92 -9.19 -5.27
C VAL A 184 3.12 -8.71 -6.07
N GLU A 185 4.28 -9.26 -5.74
CA GLU A 185 5.53 -8.97 -6.43
C GLU A 185 5.41 -9.39 -7.91
N ILE A 186 5.80 -8.50 -8.82
CA ILE A 186 5.82 -8.77 -10.24
C ILE A 186 7.10 -9.54 -10.56
N LYS A 187 7.00 -10.87 -10.55
CA LYS A 187 8.09 -11.75 -10.94
C LYS A 187 8.27 -11.71 -12.46
N GLN A 188 9.18 -10.88 -12.94
CA GLN A 188 9.54 -10.93 -14.36
C GLN A 188 10.45 -12.14 -14.67
N PRO A 189 10.35 -12.75 -15.85
CA PRO A 189 11.30 -13.76 -16.29
C PRO A 189 12.70 -13.15 -16.47
N LYS A 190 13.75 -13.92 -16.14
CA LYS A 190 15.20 -13.55 -16.19
C LYS A 190 15.75 -13.14 -17.57
N LYS A 191 14.93 -12.89 -18.59
CA LYS A 191 15.42 -12.57 -19.94
C LYS A 191 14.63 -11.42 -20.56
N VAL A 192 15.25 -10.24 -20.52
CA VAL A 192 15.26 -9.36 -21.69
C VAL A 192 16.72 -9.36 -22.17
N MET A 193 17.03 -10.24 -23.14
CA MET A 193 18.26 -10.08 -23.91
C MET A 193 18.05 -8.90 -24.85
N GLY A 194 18.49 -7.74 -24.39
CA GLY A 194 18.57 -6.53 -25.17
C GLY A 194 19.14 -5.46 -24.26
N THR A 195 20.39 -5.08 -24.50
CA THR A 195 21.00 -3.91 -23.88
C THR A 195 20.17 -2.68 -24.25
N ALA A 196 19.23 -2.32 -23.38
CA ALA A 196 18.51 -1.06 -23.45
C ALA A 196 19.46 0.03 -22.94
N LEU A 197 19.87 0.92 -23.84
CA LEU A 197 20.42 2.21 -23.46
C LEU A 197 19.29 3.00 -22.79
N MET A 198 19.27 3.02 -21.46
CA MET A 198 18.37 3.87 -20.69
C MET A 198 18.81 5.33 -20.89
N PRO A 199 17.93 6.24 -21.33
CA PRO A 199 18.30 7.63 -21.58
C PRO A 199 18.61 8.34 -20.26
N SER A 200 19.61 9.22 -20.30
CA SER A 200 19.97 10.08 -19.17
C SER A 200 18.79 10.97 -18.77
N SER A 201 18.78 11.32 -17.48
CA SER A 201 17.80 12.07 -16.70
C SER A 201 17.28 13.41 -17.27
N SER A 202 17.67 13.82 -18.48
CA SER A 202 17.38 15.13 -19.05
C SER A 202 16.64 15.12 -20.39
N THR A 203 16.34 13.96 -20.99
CA THR A 203 15.63 13.92 -22.28
C THR A 203 14.25 13.28 -22.14
N ARG A 204 13.21 14.03 -22.55
CA ARG A 204 11.91 13.51 -23.01
C ARG A 204 12.10 12.64 -24.27
N GLY A 205 13.05 11.70 -24.23
CA GLY A 205 13.45 10.83 -25.31
C GLY A 205 12.50 9.65 -25.35
N ARG A 206 11.88 9.42 -26.51
CA ARG A 206 11.10 8.22 -26.78
C ARG A 206 11.93 6.99 -26.41
N LEU A 207 11.34 6.11 -25.60
CA LEU A 207 11.85 4.76 -25.33
C LEU A 207 12.18 4.10 -26.68
N SER A 208 13.43 3.72 -26.89
CA SER A 208 13.80 2.88 -28.04
C SER A 208 13.16 1.49 -27.91
N PRO A 209 12.94 0.76 -29.02
CA PRO A 209 12.23 -0.52 -28.98
C PRO A 209 13.01 -1.55 -28.16
N GLY A 210 12.41 -1.96 -27.04
CA GLY A 210 12.98 -2.85 -26.03
C GLY A 210 12.53 -2.39 -24.65
N HIS A 211 11.40 -2.90 -24.16
CA HIS A 211 10.90 -2.55 -22.83
C HIS A 211 11.87 -3.10 -21.77
N PRO A 212 12.51 -2.26 -20.93
CA PRO A 212 13.26 -2.75 -19.78
C PRO A 212 12.32 -3.53 -18.86
N SER A 213 12.83 -4.54 -18.15
CA SER A 213 12.00 -5.21 -17.14
C SER A 213 11.53 -4.21 -16.07
N PHE A 214 10.43 -4.50 -15.36
CA PHE A 214 10.03 -3.66 -14.22
C PHE A 214 11.19 -3.50 -13.23
N GLN A 215 11.94 -4.58 -12.99
CA GLN A 215 13.07 -4.50 -12.09
C GLN A 215 14.17 -3.60 -12.67
N ASP A 216 14.52 -3.72 -13.95
CA ASP A 216 15.52 -2.83 -14.59
C ASP A 216 15.09 -1.37 -14.50
N TRP A 217 13.80 -1.08 -14.69
CA TRP A 217 13.26 0.27 -14.51
C TRP A 217 13.36 0.74 -13.06
N VAL A 218 12.99 -0.11 -12.08
CA VAL A 218 13.11 0.20 -10.66
C VAL A 218 14.57 0.48 -10.28
N GLU A 219 15.50 -0.35 -10.75
CA GLU A 219 16.94 -0.19 -10.52
C GLU A 219 17.48 1.10 -11.15
N PHE A 220 17.12 1.39 -12.40
CA PHE A 220 17.52 2.61 -13.09
C PHE A 220 17.02 3.87 -12.37
N ARG A 221 15.74 3.89 -11.97
CA ARG A 221 15.18 5.02 -11.23
C ARG A 221 15.81 5.17 -9.85
N TRP A 222 16.15 4.05 -9.20
CA TRP A 222 16.86 4.06 -7.93
C TRP A 222 18.27 4.66 -8.06
N GLN A 223 19.02 4.28 -9.10
CA GLN A 223 20.33 4.85 -9.39
C GLN A 223 20.23 6.35 -9.64
N GLY A 224 19.27 6.77 -10.47
CA GLY A 224 19.01 8.19 -10.71
C GLY A 224 18.67 8.95 -9.42
N ALA A 225 17.85 8.37 -8.55
CA ALA A 225 17.53 8.97 -7.24
C ALA A 225 18.78 9.11 -6.34
N ALA A 226 19.66 8.11 -6.32
CA ALA A 226 20.90 8.15 -5.55
C ALA A 226 21.91 9.18 -6.09
N GLU A 227 22.15 9.19 -7.40
CA GLU A 227 23.05 10.16 -8.06
C GLU A 227 22.56 11.61 -7.88
N GLN A 228 21.25 11.82 -7.93
CA GLN A 228 20.66 13.15 -7.77
C GLN A 228 20.58 13.59 -6.31
N ALA A 229 20.46 12.66 -5.37
CA ALA A 229 20.65 12.93 -3.96
C ALA A 229 22.08 13.40 -3.67
N ASP A 230 23.09 13.01 -4.45
CA ASP A 230 24.45 13.52 -4.24
C ASP A 230 24.60 15.01 -4.62
N ILE A 231 23.97 15.46 -5.72
CA ILE A 231 24.20 16.81 -6.28
C ILE A 231 23.43 17.93 -5.53
N THR A 232 22.30 17.62 -4.91
CA THR A 232 21.45 18.65 -4.26
C THR A 232 21.74 18.82 -2.76
N TRP A 233 22.29 17.78 -2.12
CA TRP A 233 22.40 17.71 -0.66
C TRP A 233 23.60 18.43 -0.05
N VAL A 234 24.62 18.72 -0.84
CA VAL A 234 25.78 19.53 -0.41
C VAL A 234 25.36 20.96 -0.02
N HIS A 235 24.20 21.44 -0.47
CA HIS A 235 23.77 22.82 -0.25
C HIS A 235 22.73 23.03 0.85
N ILE A 236 22.04 21.99 1.36
CA ILE A 236 20.83 22.23 2.16
C ILE A 236 21.01 22.02 3.68
N TYR A 237 21.78 21.07 4.24
CA TYR A 237 21.97 21.03 5.71
C TYR A 237 23.31 20.46 6.21
N ARG A 238 24.00 21.27 7.03
CA ARG A 238 25.15 20.91 7.88
C ARG A 238 24.76 20.35 9.24
N GLU A 239 23.48 20.20 9.56
CA GLU A 239 23.03 19.87 10.92
C GLU A 239 22.00 18.74 10.92
N GLY A 240 22.41 17.57 11.42
CA GLY A 240 21.55 16.41 11.62
C GLY A 240 22.22 15.11 11.17
N ILE A 241 22.83 14.38 12.10
CA ILE A 241 23.31 13.02 11.84
C ILE A 241 22.11 12.09 11.92
N TYR A 242 21.65 11.56 10.78
CA TYR A 242 20.58 10.58 10.71
C TYR A 242 21.12 9.20 11.09
N HIS A 243 21.24 8.92 12.39
CA HIS A 243 21.57 7.58 12.86
C HIS A 243 20.37 6.64 12.67
N GLY A 244 20.52 5.61 11.84
CA GLY A 244 19.51 4.56 11.65
C GLY A 244 18.69 4.65 10.36
N SER A 245 18.95 5.63 9.48
CA SER A 245 18.33 5.68 8.16
C SER A 245 18.88 4.62 7.20
N ALA A 246 18.05 4.20 6.25
CA ALA A 246 18.44 3.47 5.03
C ALA A 246 19.53 4.16 4.18
N TRP A 247 19.72 5.47 4.35
CA TRP A 247 20.79 6.24 3.72
C TRP A 247 22.08 6.10 4.53
N ASP A 248 23.11 5.54 3.90
CA ASP A 248 24.46 5.54 4.44
C ASP A 248 25.20 6.80 3.97
N ARG A 249 25.61 7.60 4.95
CA ARG A 249 26.30 8.86 4.70
C ARG A 249 27.72 8.64 4.17
N GLU A 250 28.39 7.57 4.58
CA GLU A 250 29.77 7.30 4.18
C GLU A 250 29.87 6.92 2.71
N SER A 251 28.98 6.03 2.25
CA SER A 251 28.90 5.65 0.83
C SER A 251 28.05 6.58 -0.03
N GLN A 252 27.41 7.60 0.57
CA GLN A 252 26.40 8.45 -0.08
C GLN A 252 25.39 7.64 -0.89
N SER A 253 24.96 6.52 -0.32
CA SER A 253 24.13 5.55 -1.01
C SER A 253 23.10 4.96 -0.07
N PHE A 254 22.05 4.40 -0.65
CA PHE A 254 21.08 3.64 0.11
C PHE A 254 21.58 2.22 0.35
N VAL A 255 21.68 1.82 1.62
CA VAL A 255 22.20 0.51 2.02
C VAL A 255 21.10 -0.30 2.70
N GLY A 256 20.94 -1.55 2.27
CA GLY A 256 20.04 -2.50 2.94
C GLY A 256 18.54 -2.34 2.65
N VAL A 257 18.14 -1.43 1.76
CA VAL A 257 16.73 -1.32 1.33
C VAL A 257 16.42 -2.32 0.23
N ILE A 258 15.45 -3.19 0.50
CA ILE A 258 14.90 -4.10 -0.51
C ILE A 258 13.91 -3.32 -1.37
N ARG A 259 14.09 -3.39 -2.69
CA ARG A 259 13.24 -2.74 -3.68
C ARG A 259 12.73 -3.76 -4.68
N ALA A 260 11.43 -3.70 -4.95
CA ALA A 260 10.80 -4.59 -5.92
C ALA A 260 9.54 -3.95 -6.52
N ALA A 261 9.19 -4.43 -7.70
CA ALA A 261 7.97 -4.07 -8.40
C ALA A 261 6.79 -4.90 -7.88
N PHE A 262 5.67 -4.24 -7.61
CA PHE A 262 4.45 -4.87 -7.12
C PHE A 262 3.25 -4.41 -7.93
N THR A 263 2.16 -5.17 -7.87
CA THR A 263 0.84 -4.73 -8.33
C THR A 263 -0.24 -5.20 -7.36
N PHE A 264 -1.40 -4.56 -7.38
CA PHE A 264 -2.53 -5.00 -6.59
C PHE A 264 -3.29 -6.13 -7.28
N ARG A 265 -3.49 -7.23 -6.54
CA ARG A 265 -4.40 -8.29 -6.93
C ARG A 265 -5.56 -8.40 -5.96
N GLN A 266 -6.74 -8.64 -6.51
CA GLN A 266 -7.94 -8.91 -5.75
C GLN A 266 -8.43 -10.31 -6.07
N PHE A 267 -8.92 -10.98 -5.03
CA PHE A 267 -9.60 -12.24 -5.19
C PHE A 267 -10.96 -12.02 -5.86
N LYS A 268 -11.21 -12.77 -6.93
CA LYS A 268 -12.48 -12.78 -7.66
C LYS A 268 -13.00 -14.21 -7.71
N ARG A 269 -14.27 -14.38 -7.40
CA ARG A 269 -14.98 -15.63 -7.64
C ARG A 269 -15.71 -15.50 -8.98
N GLY A 270 -15.31 -16.31 -9.95
CA GLY A 270 -15.93 -16.41 -11.25
C GLY A 270 -17.34 -17.00 -11.19
N ASN A 271 -18.12 -16.80 -12.26
CA ASN A 271 -19.51 -17.22 -12.35
C ASN A 271 -19.69 -18.75 -12.26
N GLN A 272 -18.65 -19.52 -12.60
CA GLN A 272 -18.63 -20.99 -12.51
C GLN A 272 -17.99 -21.49 -11.21
N GLY A 273 -17.72 -20.60 -10.25
CA GLY A 273 -17.06 -20.93 -9.00
C GLY A 273 -15.54 -20.97 -9.08
N GLU A 274 -14.93 -20.67 -10.22
CA GLU A 274 -13.48 -20.52 -10.36
C GLU A 274 -12.98 -19.37 -9.47
N GLU A 275 -11.86 -19.59 -8.79
CA GLU A 275 -11.26 -18.61 -7.88
C GLU A 275 -9.99 -18.06 -8.52
N THR A 276 -10.02 -16.79 -8.93
CA THR A 276 -8.87 -16.12 -9.58
C THR A 276 -8.38 -14.93 -8.77
N TRP A 277 -7.09 -14.64 -8.90
CA TRP A 277 -6.49 -13.41 -8.41
C TRP A 277 -6.20 -12.52 -9.60
N ASP A 278 -7.03 -11.50 -9.78
CA ASP A 278 -6.95 -10.60 -10.92
C ASP A 278 -6.28 -9.29 -10.51
N GLU A 279 -5.52 -8.71 -11.44
CA GLU A 279 -4.97 -7.36 -11.29
C GLU A 279 -6.09 -6.33 -11.42
N VAL A 280 -6.20 -5.44 -10.44
CA VAL A 280 -7.36 -4.55 -10.31
C VAL A 280 -7.09 -3.10 -10.65
N CYS A 281 -5.84 -2.67 -10.66
CA CYS A 281 -5.49 -1.27 -10.91
C CYS A 281 -5.47 -0.93 -12.39
N ARG A 282 -5.30 -1.91 -13.27
CA ARG A 282 -5.28 -1.75 -14.73
C ARG A 282 -6.57 -1.13 -15.28
N ASP A 283 -7.71 -1.50 -14.71
CA ASP A 283 -9.04 -1.08 -15.17
C ASP A 283 -9.49 0.20 -14.43
N ARG A 284 -8.58 0.82 -13.67
CA ARG A 284 -8.85 1.94 -12.75
C ARG A 284 -7.84 3.08 -12.94
N LEU A 285 -7.28 3.18 -14.14
CA LEU A 285 -6.45 4.30 -14.54
C LEU A 285 -7.29 5.58 -14.56
N HIS A 286 -6.71 6.67 -14.09
CA HIS A 286 -7.34 7.98 -14.22
C HIS A 286 -7.17 8.53 -15.64
N PRO A 287 -8.20 9.17 -16.20
CA PRO A 287 -8.02 10.08 -17.32
C PRO A 287 -6.93 11.11 -17.01
N GLN A 288 -6.21 11.58 -18.03
CA GLN A 288 -5.12 12.56 -17.86
C GLN A 288 -5.57 13.86 -17.16
N ASP A 289 -6.85 14.23 -17.30
CA ASP A 289 -7.44 15.45 -16.73
C ASP A 289 -8.35 15.17 -15.53
N TYR A 290 -8.16 14.04 -14.85
CA TYR A 290 -9.00 13.69 -13.70
C TYR A 290 -8.71 14.58 -12.49
N GLU A 291 -9.70 15.37 -12.09
CA GLU A 291 -9.73 15.99 -10.76
C GLU A 291 -10.64 15.17 -9.82
N PRO A 292 -10.10 14.60 -8.73
CA PRO A 292 -10.93 13.95 -7.72
C PRO A 292 -11.85 14.96 -7.06
N GLU A 293 -13.11 14.56 -6.83
CA GLU A 293 -14.05 15.33 -6.03
C GLU A 293 -13.58 15.38 -4.56
N ARG A 294 -13.91 16.50 -3.88
CA ARG A 294 -13.62 16.64 -2.46
C ARG A 294 -14.55 15.72 -1.67
N VAL A 295 -13.98 14.69 -1.08
CA VAL A 295 -14.71 13.74 -0.23
C VAL A 295 -14.84 14.32 1.17
N GLU A 296 -16.06 14.71 1.57
CA GLU A 296 -16.34 15.06 2.95
C GLU A 296 -16.55 13.80 3.79
N MET A 297 -15.66 13.63 4.76
CA MET A 297 -15.70 12.52 5.68
C MET A 297 -16.72 12.76 6.79
N THR A 298 -17.75 11.91 6.84
CA THR A 298 -18.86 12.05 7.82
C THR A 298 -18.94 10.91 8.85
N ARG A 299 -18.09 9.87 8.76
CA ARG A 299 -18.19 8.64 9.58
C ARG A 299 -16.87 8.14 10.14
N ASP A 300 -16.95 7.44 11.27
CA ASP A 300 -15.82 6.80 11.96
C ASP A 300 -15.21 5.66 11.09
N PRO A 301 -13.90 5.70 10.79
CA PRO A 301 -13.21 4.65 10.02
C PRO A 301 -13.34 3.24 10.63
N THR A 302 -13.48 3.14 11.95
CA THR A 302 -13.63 1.86 12.65
C THR A 302 -14.99 1.21 12.43
N GLU A 303 -15.98 2.00 12.02
CA GLU A 303 -17.33 1.52 11.70
C GLU A 303 -17.52 1.27 10.20
N TRP A 304 -16.95 2.13 9.35
CA TRP A 304 -17.16 2.15 7.89
C TRP A 304 -15.87 2.40 7.11
N ARG A 305 -15.76 1.85 5.89
CA ARG A 305 -14.72 2.33 4.97
C ARG A 305 -15.16 3.68 4.42
N VAL A 306 -14.29 4.67 4.51
CA VAL A 306 -14.50 6.04 4.00
C VAL A 306 -15.02 6.09 2.56
N ASN A 307 -14.56 5.18 1.70
CA ASN A 307 -14.92 5.14 0.28
C ASN A 307 -16.05 4.18 -0.09
N ASP A 308 -16.71 3.54 0.88
CA ASP A 308 -17.87 2.69 0.59
C ASP A 308 -19.05 3.49 0.02
N ASP A 309 -19.08 4.81 0.21
CA ASP A 309 -20.19 5.68 -0.16
C ASP A 309 -20.04 6.42 -1.50
N GLU A 310 -18.89 6.30 -2.17
CA GLU A 310 -18.61 7.04 -3.40
C GLU A 310 -18.35 6.09 -4.57
N ALA A 311 -19.38 5.91 -5.40
CA ALA A 311 -19.26 5.22 -6.66
C ALA A 311 -18.40 6.06 -7.63
N TRP A 312 -17.34 5.48 -8.17
CA TRP A 312 -16.62 6.04 -9.31
C TRP A 312 -16.86 5.22 -10.58
N PRO A 313 -17.16 5.85 -11.74
CA PRO A 313 -17.55 7.26 -11.89
C PRO A 313 -19.02 7.46 -11.49
N PRO A 314 -19.46 8.71 -11.22
CA PRO A 314 -20.89 9.02 -11.25
C PRO A 314 -21.42 8.48 -12.57
N GLY A 315 -22.46 7.64 -12.49
CA GLY A 315 -23.10 7.12 -13.70
C GLY A 315 -23.38 8.32 -14.61
N SER A 316 -22.89 8.24 -15.85
CA SER A 316 -23.23 9.20 -16.89
C SER A 316 -24.75 9.33 -16.86
N GLN A 317 -25.25 10.43 -16.29
CA GLN A 317 -26.67 10.75 -16.41
C GLN A 317 -26.89 10.88 -17.91
N GLY A 318 -27.70 9.95 -18.43
CA GLY A 318 -27.93 9.80 -19.85
C GLY A 318 -28.32 11.14 -20.48
N SER A 319 -27.74 11.35 -21.66
CA SER A 319 -28.16 12.38 -22.62
C SER A 319 -29.61 12.17 -23.04
#